data_AF-A0A1E7HXL7-F1
#
_entry.id   AF-A0A1E7HXL7-F1
#
_cell.length_a   1.000
_cell.length_b   1.000
_cell.length_c   1.000
_cell.angle_alpha   90.00
_cell.angle_beta   90.00
_cell.angle_gamma   90.00
#
_symmetry.space_group_name_H-M   'P 1'
#
loop_
_entity.id
_entity.type
_entity.pdbx_description
1 polymer ?
#
loop_
_entity_poly.entity_id
_entity_poly.type
_entity_poly.pdbx_seq_one_letter_code
_entity_poly.pdbx_strand_id
1 'polypeptide(L)'
;MTKLKPISGEMNNMSEHYLFTSRLKLLIIMARAYLNGCPLGKYRKQAIVENANQVFYHSLQWVSESDALKNHGLDTQTHAFSTIETSEENMFYKRVQLLAVMAKTIVRDRPMNKFGKKALADNLNKICETLVFSFKISDINFLKVA
;
A
#
# COMPACT_ATOMS: atom_id res chain seq x y z
N MET A 1 20.70 -38.71 2.86
CA MET A 1 20.48 -37.33 2.40
C MET A 1 18.98 -37.09 2.27
N THR A 2 18.35 -36.53 3.30
CA THR A 2 16.94 -36.13 3.29
C THR A 2 16.82 -34.79 2.56
N LYS A 3 16.13 -34.77 1.42
CA LYS A 3 15.76 -33.53 0.73
C LYS A 3 14.71 -32.81 1.58
N LEU A 4 15.09 -31.69 2.18
CA LEU A 4 14.17 -30.72 2.78
C LEU A 4 13.28 -30.15 1.67
N LYS A 5 12.00 -30.52 1.69
CA LYS A 5 10.95 -29.90 0.88
C LYS A 5 10.81 -28.44 1.38
N PRO A 6 10.88 -27.42 0.51
CA PRO A 6 10.67 -26.04 0.95
C PRO A 6 9.25 -25.92 1.52
N ILE A 7 9.13 -25.21 2.64
CA ILE A 7 7.87 -24.98 3.33
C ILE A 7 6.99 -24.15 2.39
N SER A 8 5.95 -24.77 1.82
CA SER A 8 5.07 -24.20 0.79
C SER A 8 4.39 -22.87 1.16
N GLY A 9 4.41 -22.45 2.42
CA GLY A 9 3.76 -21.23 2.90
C GLY A 9 4.58 -19.96 2.66
N GLU A 10 5.91 -20.02 2.72
CA GLU A 10 6.76 -18.83 2.65
C GLU A 10 6.85 -18.24 1.23
N MET A 11 6.90 -19.10 0.20
CA MET A 11 6.94 -18.66 -1.19
C MET A 11 5.66 -17.94 -1.63
N ASN A 12 4.50 -18.33 -1.08
CA ASN A 12 3.22 -17.72 -1.44
C ASN A 12 3.05 -16.33 -0.80
N ASN A 13 3.39 -16.17 0.48
CA ASN A 13 3.28 -14.87 1.16
C ASN A 13 4.23 -13.81 0.58
N MET A 14 5.43 -14.23 0.18
CA MET A 14 6.39 -13.33 -0.48
C MET A 14 5.82 -12.84 -1.83
N SER A 15 5.20 -13.74 -2.60
CA SER A 15 4.51 -13.41 -3.87
C SER A 15 3.37 -12.41 -3.69
N GLU A 16 2.53 -12.58 -2.66
CA GLU A 16 1.40 -11.68 -2.39
C GLU A 16 1.85 -10.26 -2.03
N HIS A 17 2.87 -10.13 -1.17
CA HIS A 17 3.43 -8.83 -0.82
C HIS A 17 4.06 -8.11 -2.03
N TYR A 18 4.80 -8.84 -2.88
CA TYR A 18 5.35 -8.28 -4.12
C TYR A 18 4.25 -7.87 -5.11
N LEU A 19 3.19 -8.68 -5.23
CA LEU A 19 2.05 -8.38 -6.09
C LEU A 19 1.31 -7.12 -5.61
N PHE A 20 1.04 -7.01 -4.32
CA PHE A 20 0.44 -5.82 -3.72
C PHE A 20 1.31 -4.59 -3.96
N THR A 21 2.61 -4.68 -3.66
CA THR A 21 3.57 -3.58 -3.86
C THR A 21 3.58 -3.12 -5.31
N SER A 22 3.59 -4.06 -6.26
CA SER A 22 3.58 -3.76 -7.70
C SER A 22 2.27 -3.09 -8.13
N ARG A 23 1.13 -3.59 -7.65
CA ARG A 23 -0.19 -2.99 -7.89
C ARG A 23 -0.31 -1.59 -7.30
N LEU A 24 0.20 -1.38 -6.09
CA LEU A 24 0.24 -0.06 -5.45
C LEU A 24 1.10 0.92 -6.25
N LYS A 25 2.32 0.53 -6.64
CA LYS A 25 3.20 1.35 -7.49
C LYS A 25 2.53 1.72 -8.81
N LEU A 26 1.86 0.76 -9.46
CA LEU A 26 1.11 1.02 -10.69
C LEU A 26 -0.03 2.02 -10.45
N LEU A 27 -0.78 1.89 -9.35
CA LEU A 27 -1.87 2.81 -9.01
C LEU A 27 -1.36 4.24 -8.75
N ILE A 28 -0.23 4.37 -8.05
CA ILE A 28 0.47 5.65 -7.82
C ILE A 28 0.83 6.31 -9.15
N ILE A 29 1.44 5.55 -10.08
CA ILE A 29 1.82 6.06 -11.41
C ILE A 29 0.59 6.52 -12.18
N MET A 30 -0.48 5.72 -12.22
CA MET A 30 -1.71 6.07 -12.93
C MET A 30 -2.38 7.32 -12.35
N ALA A 31 -2.45 7.44 -11.03
CA ALA A 31 -3.00 8.62 -10.37
C ALA A 31 -2.15 9.88 -10.59
N ARG A 32 -0.81 9.74 -10.56
CA ARG A 32 0.10 10.85 -10.86
C ARG A 32 0.02 11.29 -12.32
N ALA A 33 -0.10 10.34 -13.26
CA ALA A 33 -0.33 10.64 -14.67
C ALA A 33 -1.62 11.43 -14.88
N TYR A 34 -2.71 11.05 -14.19
CA TYR A 34 -3.97 11.80 -14.22
C TYR A 34 -3.81 13.25 -13.73
N LEU A 35 -3.11 13.45 -12.60
CA LEU A 35 -2.85 14.79 -12.06
C LEU A 35 -2.07 15.68 -13.03
N ASN A 36 -1.18 15.07 -13.83
CA ASN A 36 -0.40 15.74 -14.86
C ASN A 36 -1.16 15.96 -16.18
N GLY A 37 -2.46 15.65 -16.24
CA GLY A 37 -3.29 15.86 -17.43
C GLY A 37 -3.12 14.79 -18.52
N CYS A 38 -2.55 13.62 -18.19
CA CYS A 38 -2.41 12.54 -19.15
C CYS A 38 -3.79 11.98 -19.56
N PRO A 39 -4.06 11.82 -20.87
CA PRO A 39 -5.36 11.33 -21.34
C PRO A 39 -5.58 9.85 -20.96
N LEU A 40 -6.76 9.57 -20.42
CA LEU A 40 -7.19 8.23 -20.01
C LEU A 40 -8.21 7.66 -20.99
N GLY A 41 -7.74 6.78 -21.88
CA GLY A 41 -8.61 5.98 -22.74
C GLY A 41 -9.36 4.88 -21.96
N LYS A 42 -10.36 4.27 -22.61
CA LYS A 42 -11.25 3.25 -22.00
C LYS A 42 -10.50 2.12 -21.27
N TYR A 43 -9.41 1.61 -21.84
CA TYR A 43 -8.63 0.52 -21.24
C TYR A 43 -7.86 0.96 -19.99
N ARG A 44 -7.28 2.17 -20.00
CA ARG A 44 -6.58 2.73 -18.83
C ARG A 44 -7.56 3.01 -17.69
N LYS A 45 -8.73 3.55 -18.03
CA LYS A 45 -9.85 3.75 -17.12
C LYS A 45 -10.24 2.43 -16.43
N GLN A 46 -10.44 1.36 -17.20
CA GLN A 46 -10.76 0.04 -16.64
C GLN A 46 -9.63 -0.51 -15.76
N ALA A 47 -8.38 -0.45 -16.22
CA ALA A 47 -7.21 -0.90 -15.46
C ALA A 47 -7.07 -0.15 -14.12
N ILE A 48 -7.38 1.15 -14.08
CA ILE A 48 -7.42 1.93 -12.83
C ILE A 48 -8.44 1.34 -11.85
N VAL A 49 -9.67 1.04 -12.30
CA VAL A 49 -10.72 0.49 -11.43
C VAL A 49 -10.32 -0.89 -10.89
N GLU A 50 -9.88 -1.78 -11.77
CA GLU A 50 -9.48 -3.14 -11.40
C GLU A 50 -8.31 -3.14 -10.42
N ASN A 51 -7.26 -2.37 -10.72
CA ASN A 51 -6.10 -2.25 -9.85
C ASN A 51 -6.45 -1.60 -8.51
N ALA A 52 -7.31 -0.56 -8.51
CA ALA A 52 -7.78 0.08 -7.29
C ALA A 52 -8.59 -0.88 -6.40
N ASN A 53 -9.43 -1.74 -6.98
CA ASN A 53 -10.15 -2.76 -6.21
C ASN A 53 -9.18 -3.70 -5.48
N GLN A 54 -8.19 -4.23 -6.21
CA GLN A 54 -7.21 -5.17 -5.65
C GLN A 54 -6.38 -4.52 -4.53
N VAL A 55 -5.90 -3.30 -4.75
CA VAL A 55 -5.15 -2.54 -3.74
C VAL A 55 -6.01 -2.25 -2.51
N PHE A 56 -7.28 -1.86 -2.70
CA PHE A 56 -8.20 -1.58 -1.60
C PHE A 56 -8.42 -2.80 -0.71
N TYR A 57 -8.83 -3.93 -1.29
CA TYR A 57 -9.14 -5.13 -0.51
C TYR A 57 -7.92 -5.67 0.23
N HIS A 58 -6.76 -5.68 -0.41
CA HIS A 58 -5.52 -6.08 0.25
C HIS A 58 -5.22 -5.16 1.43
N SER A 59 -5.28 -3.83 1.24
CA SER A 59 -5.06 -2.88 2.35
C SER A 59 -6.11 -2.99 3.47
N LEU A 60 -7.34 -3.41 3.17
CA LEU A 60 -8.38 -3.64 4.18
C LEU A 60 -8.09 -4.86 5.04
N GLN A 61 -7.55 -5.92 4.44
CA GLN A 61 -7.12 -7.11 5.17
C GLN A 61 -6.06 -6.76 6.22
N TRP A 62 -5.01 -6.02 5.83
CA TRP A 62 -3.95 -5.59 6.76
C TRP A 62 -4.44 -4.73 7.93
N VAL A 63 -5.39 -3.81 7.67
CA VAL A 63 -5.99 -2.99 8.74
C VAL A 63 -6.79 -3.88 9.70
N SER A 64 -7.57 -4.81 9.17
CA SER A 64 -8.39 -5.73 9.97
C SER A 64 -7.55 -6.67 10.84
N GLU A 65 -6.45 -7.20 10.29
CA GLU A 65 -5.50 -8.06 11.02
C GLU A 65 -4.78 -7.29 12.14
N SER A 66 -4.34 -6.06 11.87
CA SER A 66 -3.74 -5.17 12.89
C SER A 66 -4.72 -4.90 14.03
N ASP A 67 -5.99 -4.61 13.71
CA ASP A 67 -7.00 -4.31 14.73
C ASP A 67 -7.37 -5.56 15.56
N ALA A 68 -7.39 -6.75 14.95
CA ALA A 68 -7.58 -8.01 15.67
C ALA A 68 -6.44 -8.31 16.66
N LEU A 69 -5.18 -8.05 16.27
CA LEU A 69 -4.01 -8.24 17.14
C LEU A 69 -4.05 -7.31 18.37
N LYS A 70 -4.48 -6.06 18.18
CA LYS A 70 -4.61 -5.07 19.28
C LYS A 70 -5.66 -5.45 20.32
N ASN A 71 -6.74 -6.11 19.90
CA ASN A 71 -7.82 -6.52 20.80
C ASN A 71 -7.49 -7.77 21.64
N HIS A 72 -6.47 -8.54 21.26
CA HIS A 72 -6.09 -9.80 21.94
C HIS A 72 -5.03 -9.66 23.05
N GLY A 73 -4.66 -8.44 23.45
CA GLY A 73 -3.96 -8.18 24.71
C GLY A 73 -2.64 -8.95 24.89
N LEU A 74 -1.64 -8.68 24.05
CA LEU A 74 -0.27 -9.15 24.36
C LEU A 74 0.35 -8.21 25.41
N ASP A 75 0.23 -8.61 26.67
CA ASP A 75 0.87 -7.99 27.83
C ASP A 75 2.36 -8.33 27.86
N THR A 76 3.25 -7.47 27.35
CA THR A 76 4.64 -7.41 27.83
C THR A 76 5.31 -6.09 27.43
N GLN A 77 6.26 -5.65 28.25
CA GLN A 77 6.90 -4.32 28.35
C GLN A 77 7.57 -3.72 27.09
N THR A 78 7.36 -4.27 25.89
CA THR A 78 7.85 -3.78 24.59
C THR A 78 6.86 -2.83 23.91
N HIS A 79 5.90 -2.27 24.66
CA HIS A 79 4.67 -1.68 24.12
C HIS A 79 4.86 -0.34 23.41
N ALA A 80 5.78 0.53 23.85
CA ALA A 80 5.85 1.90 23.34
C ALA A 80 6.37 2.00 21.90
N PHE A 81 7.38 1.22 21.52
CA PHE A 81 7.92 1.21 20.15
C PHE A 81 6.99 0.46 19.19
N SER A 82 6.44 -0.68 19.61
CA SER A 82 5.54 -1.49 18.77
C SER A 82 4.17 -0.83 18.53
N THR A 83 3.64 -0.08 19.50
CA THR A 83 2.40 0.69 19.29
C THR A 83 2.57 1.85 18.31
N ILE A 84 3.75 2.48 18.27
CA ILE A 84 4.05 3.56 17.32
C ILE A 84 4.20 2.98 15.90
N GLU A 85 4.99 1.92 15.73
CA GLU A 85 5.17 1.26 14.42
C GLU A 85 3.83 0.73 13.86
N THR A 86 3.03 0.05 14.68
CA THR A 86 1.69 -0.43 14.27
C THR A 86 0.67 0.68 14.07
N SER A 87 0.92 1.90 14.56
CA SER A 87 0.11 3.08 14.28
C SER A 87 0.45 3.67 12.92
N GLU A 88 1.74 3.80 12.61
CA GLU A 88 2.21 4.33 11.33
C GLU A 88 1.89 3.40 10.16
N GLU A 89 2.04 2.08 10.33
CA GLU A 89 1.63 1.08 9.34
C GLU A 89 0.12 1.10 9.08
N ASN A 90 -0.70 1.14 10.14
CA ASN A 90 -2.16 1.24 9.97
C ASN A 90 -2.54 2.54 9.25
N MET A 91 -1.88 3.65 9.57
CA MET A 91 -2.08 4.93 8.86
C MET A 91 -1.65 4.84 7.39
N PHE A 92 -0.58 4.10 7.07
CA PHE A 92 -0.18 3.84 5.69
C PHE A 92 -1.27 3.10 4.92
N TYR A 93 -1.79 1.98 5.45
CA TYR A 93 -2.85 1.23 4.77
C TYR A 93 -4.14 2.03 4.63
N LYS A 94 -4.52 2.86 5.62
CA LYS A 94 -5.66 3.79 5.49
C LYS A 94 -5.46 4.82 4.37
N ARG A 95 -4.24 5.33 4.19
CA ARG A 95 -3.91 6.22 3.06
C ARG A 95 -3.99 5.49 1.72
N VAL A 96 -3.53 4.23 1.67
CA VAL A 96 -3.66 3.37 0.49
C VAL A 96 -5.12 3.10 0.12
N GLN A 97 -5.98 2.83 1.12
CA GLN A 97 -7.43 2.71 0.92
C GLN A 97 -8.02 4.00 0.33
N LEU A 98 -7.66 5.16 0.90
CA LEU A 98 -8.10 6.46 0.39
C LEU A 98 -7.64 6.67 -1.06
N LEU A 99 -6.39 6.34 -1.40
CA LEU A 99 -5.89 6.40 -2.77
C LEU A 99 -6.75 5.55 -3.71
N ALA A 100 -7.07 4.32 -3.34
CA ALA A 100 -7.89 3.44 -4.16
C ALA A 100 -9.31 3.98 -4.37
N VAL A 101 -9.93 4.56 -3.34
CA VAL A 101 -11.24 5.23 -3.45
C VAL A 101 -11.16 6.43 -4.39
N MET A 102 -10.16 7.30 -4.21
CA MET A 102 -9.97 8.49 -5.05
C MET A 102 -9.66 8.11 -6.51
N ALA A 103 -8.85 7.08 -6.73
CA ALA A 103 -8.50 6.61 -8.08
C ALA A 103 -9.74 6.15 -8.86
N LYS A 104 -10.74 5.55 -8.22
CA LYS A 104 -12.02 5.20 -8.87
C LYS A 104 -12.81 6.43 -9.31
N THR A 105 -12.62 7.59 -8.66
CA THR A 105 -13.28 8.84 -9.07
C THR A 105 -12.69 9.44 -10.35
N ILE A 106 -11.41 9.15 -10.66
CA ILE A 106 -10.73 9.58 -11.88
C ILE A 106 -11.44 9.08 -13.14
N VAL A 107 -12.07 7.90 -13.03
CA VAL A 107 -12.66 7.18 -14.15
C VAL A 107 -14.06 7.70 -14.48
N ARG A 108 -14.69 8.44 -13.56
CA ARG A 108 -16.03 9.01 -13.73
C ARG A 108 -16.02 10.15 -14.75
N ASP A 109 -17.14 10.35 -15.43
CA ASP A 109 -17.30 11.39 -16.44
C ASP A 109 -17.27 12.81 -15.88
N ARG A 110 -17.34 12.95 -14.54
CA ARG A 110 -17.08 14.19 -13.84
C ARG A 110 -15.62 14.22 -13.37
N PRO A 111 -14.76 15.08 -13.94
CA PRO A 111 -13.38 15.21 -13.48
C PRO A 111 -13.33 15.77 -12.06
N MET A 112 -12.29 15.37 -11.33
CA MET A 112 -12.04 15.83 -9.97
C MET A 112 -11.79 17.34 -9.95
N ASN A 113 -12.44 18.05 -9.02
CA ASN A 113 -12.25 19.49 -8.86
C ASN A 113 -10.85 19.82 -8.29
N LYS A 114 -10.50 21.11 -8.24
CA LYS A 114 -9.19 21.58 -7.75
C LYS A 114 -8.85 21.04 -6.36
N PHE A 115 -9.81 21.04 -5.44
CA PHE A 115 -9.62 20.55 -4.07
C PHE A 115 -9.39 19.04 -4.02
N GLY A 116 -10.15 18.26 -4.79
CA GLY A 116 -9.98 16.81 -4.87
C GLY A 116 -8.65 16.43 -5.53
N LYS A 117 -8.22 17.15 -6.56
CA LYS A 117 -6.88 16.98 -7.15
C LYS A 117 -5.77 17.26 -6.14
N LYS A 118 -5.91 18.33 -5.34
CA LYS A 118 -4.97 18.65 -4.26
C LYS A 118 -4.94 17.53 -3.21
N ALA A 119 -6.09 17.09 -2.73
CA ALA A 119 -6.18 16.00 -1.76
C ALA A 119 -5.57 14.69 -2.29
N LEU A 120 -5.75 14.38 -3.58
CA LEU A 120 -5.13 13.21 -4.22
C LEU A 120 -3.61 13.35 -4.24
N ALA A 121 -3.09 14.53 -4.61
CA ALA A 121 -1.67 14.82 -4.63
C ALA A 121 -1.05 14.72 -3.23
N ASP A 122 -1.69 15.29 -2.22
CA ASP A 122 -1.22 15.26 -0.83
C ASP A 122 -1.17 13.82 -0.30
N ASN A 123 -2.21 13.01 -0.57
CA ASN A 123 -2.24 11.60 -0.19
C ASN A 123 -1.15 10.78 -0.91
N LEU A 124 -0.95 11.02 -2.22
CA LEU A 124 0.12 10.37 -2.99
C LEU A 124 1.51 10.69 -2.43
N ASN A 125 1.78 11.94 -2.10
CA ASN A 125 3.06 12.35 -1.52
C ASN A 125 3.31 11.64 -0.19
N LYS A 126 2.31 11.63 0.69
CA LYS A 126 2.35 10.93 1.97
C LYS A 126 2.60 9.42 1.84
N ILE A 127 2.03 8.76 0.84
CA ILE A 127 2.27 7.34 0.56
C ILE A 127 3.70 7.14 0.03
N CYS A 128 4.14 7.97 -0.91
CA CYS A 128 5.48 7.89 -1.48
C CYS A 128 6.57 8.15 -0.44
N GLU A 129 6.37 9.11 0.47
CA GLU A 129 7.25 9.35 1.61
C GLU A 129 7.42 8.08 2.44
N THR A 130 6.32 7.47 2.89
CA THR A 130 6.36 6.22 3.65
C THR A 130 7.07 5.09 2.91
N LEU A 131 6.80 4.92 1.60
CA LEU A 131 7.48 3.92 0.79
C LEU A 131 8.99 4.17 0.70
N VAL A 132 9.42 5.42 0.48
CA VAL A 132 10.85 5.76 0.40
C VAL A 132 11.57 5.46 1.72
N PHE A 133 10.93 5.71 2.87
CA PHE A 133 11.49 5.38 4.17
C PHE A 133 11.52 3.86 4.43
N SER A 134 10.47 3.11 4.08
CA SER A 134 10.42 1.67 4.30
C SER A 134 11.42 0.90 3.44
N PHE A 135 11.61 1.28 2.17
CA PHE A 135 12.63 0.68 1.31
C PHE A 135 14.05 0.94 1.81
N LYS A 136 14.33 2.11 2.38
CA LYS A 136 15.66 2.43 2.93
C LYS A 136 15.99 1.62 4.19
N ILE A 137 15.02 1.35 5.06
CA ILE A 137 15.24 0.62 6.32
C ILE A 137 15.51 -0.87 6.05
N SER A 138 14.80 -1.49 5.11
CA SER A 138 15.05 -2.89 4.73
C SER A 138 16.42 -3.10 4.07
N ASP A 139 16.94 -2.10 3.37
CA ASP A 139 18.23 -2.17 2.66
C ASP A 139 19.44 -1.94 3.61
N ILE A 140 19.25 -1.30 4.77
CA ILE A 140 20.33 -1.10 5.76
C ILE A 140 20.74 -2.43 6.43
N ASN A 141 19.83 -3.41 6.53
CA ASN A 141 20.14 -4.73 7.08
C ASN A 141 21.12 -5.54 6.20
N PHE A 142 21.37 -5.12 4.95
CA PHE A 142 22.41 -5.70 4.10
C PHE A 142 23.82 -5.12 4.33
N LEU A 143 23.96 -4.03 5.10
CA LEU A 143 25.24 -3.33 5.31
C LEU A 143 25.96 -3.71 6.62
N LYS A 144 25.49 -4.71 7.36
CA LYS A 144 26.23 -5.30 8.49
C LYS A 144 27.07 -6.51 8.06
N VAL A 145 28.01 -6.30 7.13
CA VAL A 145 29.20 -7.16 7.00
C VAL A 145 30.39 -6.29 6.58
N ALA A 146 31.16 -5.84 7.57
CA ALA A 146 32.61 -5.72 7.57
C ALA A 146 33.05 -5.30 8.98
#